data_AF-A0A413RPU3-F1
#
_entry.id   AF-A0A413RPU3-F1
#
_cell.length_a   1.000
_cell.length_b   1.000
_cell.length_c   1.000
_cell.angle_alpha   90.00
_cell.angle_beta   90.00
_cell.angle_gamma   90.00
#
_symmetry.space_group_name_H-M   'P 1'
#
loop_
_entity.id
_entity.type
_entity.pdbx_description
1 polymer ?
#
loop_
_entity_poly.entity_id
_entity_poly.type
_entity_poly.pdbx_seq_one_letter_code
_entity_poly.pdbx_strand_id
1 'polypeptide(L)'
;MHGTAQVHTSYHLIWLADATTETDGERDLAHADLLGSYEDESAVMVWPGIHTGTIEFTWDVHDEEPPMDRAGWDDVAEAVVALPSGELAVRGFSHDEVLLKHLPGRYAVRCWARGRDLEYDGSVLGIAQETFHLDLWIVEQLPRWVAPAPLTRAEQTELMYRESMQMAAAQEEWEQYEEPPNEYAPAEGAEPEHPLLRAVYRLGVERHLPISWWPAGGLWDDEGVIVEPSGGAHAGADGALYWTHEDGPRPVPPGSAEETLAFLEELARG
;
A
#
# COMPACT_ATOMS: atom_id res chain seq x y z
N MET A 1 -23.47 -15.93 6.23
CA MET A 1 -23.71 -14.53 6.68
C MET A 1 -23.24 -13.61 5.57
N HIS A 2 -24.06 -12.66 5.12
CA HIS A 2 -23.70 -11.72 4.06
C HIS A 2 -23.32 -10.35 4.63
N GLY A 3 -22.38 -9.64 3.99
CA GLY A 3 -22.06 -8.26 4.31
C GLY A 3 -21.38 -7.50 3.16
N THR A 4 -21.25 -6.20 3.36
CA THR A 4 -20.58 -5.28 2.41
C THR A 4 -19.88 -4.18 3.18
N ALA A 5 -18.77 -3.69 2.62
CA ALA A 5 -18.09 -2.51 3.11
C ALA A 5 -17.25 -1.85 2.02
N GLN A 6 -16.76 -0.66 2.33
CA GLN A 6 -15.82 0.09 1.51
C GLN A 6 -14.51 0.21 2.26
N VAL A 7 -13.41 -0.05 1.56
CA VAL A 7 -12.06 -0.01 2.13
C VAL A 7 -11.20 0.83 1.21
N HIS A 8 -10.52 1.82 1.76
CA HIS A 8 -9.55 2.59 1.02
C HIS A 8 -8.26 1.79 0.83
N THR A 9 -7.80 1.62 -0.40
CA THR A 9 -6.48 1.04 -0.70
C THR A 9 -5.47 2.14 -1.00
N SER A 10 -4.21 1.85 -0.73
CA SER A 10 -3.06 2.61 -1.20
C SER A 10 -1.96 1.61 -1.53
N TYR A 11 -1.18 1.90 -2.57
CA TYR A 11 -0.09 1.05 -3.06
C TYR A 11 -0.54 -0.35 -3.52
N HIS A 12 -1.78 -0.51 -3.98
CA HIS A 12 -2.37 -1.81 -4.35
C HIS A 12 -2.47 -2.81 -3.18
N LEU A 13 -2.55 -2.34 -1.93
CA LEU A 13 -2.55 -3.24 -0.77
C LEU A 13 -3.87 -3.16 0.01
N ILE A 14 -4.43 -4.34 0.27
CA ILE A 14 -5.46 -4.57 1.29
C ILE A 14 -5.11 -5.85 2.03
N TRP A 15 -5.24 -5.85 3.35
CA TRP A 15 -5.02 -7.02 4.20
C TRP A 15 -6.34 -7.61 4.70
N LEU A 16 -6.37 -8.93 4.74
CA LEU A 16 -7.36 -9.77 5.42
C LEU A 16 -6.63 -10.47 6.56
N ALA A 17 -6.91 -10.08 7.81
CA ALA A 17 -6.20 -10.61 8.97
C ALA A 17 -7.13 -10.74 10.17
N ASP A 18 -6.72 -11.47 11.20
CA ASP A 18 -7.40 -11.39 12.49
C ASP A 18 -7.37 -9.96 13.04
N ALA A 19 -8.43 -9.52 13.69
CA ALA A 19 -8.51 -8.18 14.29
C ALA A 19 -7.38 -7.89 15.28
N THR A 20 -6.77 -8.93 15.87
CA THR A 20 -5.64 -8.80 16.79
C THR A 20 -4.28 -8.89 16.13
N THR A 21 -4.20 -9.22 14.83
CA THR A 21 -2.95 -9.27 14.08
C THR A 21 -2.51 -7.87 13.70
N GLU A 22 -1.25 -7.51 13.96
CA GLU A 22 -0.64 -6.31 13.39
C GLU A 22 -0.19 -6.59 11.95
N THR A 23 -0.59 -5.72 11.03
CA THR A 23 -0.28 -5.81 9.60
C THR A 23 0.59 -4.63 9.21
N ASP A 24 1.79 -4.55 9.79
CA ASP A 24 2.81 -3.58 9.44
C ASP A 24 3.95 -4.27 8.65
N GLY A 25 4.20 -3.77 7.44
CA GLY A 25 5.32 -4.18 6.61
C GLY A 25 5.01 -5.23 5.52
N GLU A 26 5.75 -5.10 4.41
CA GLU A 26 5.94 -6.18 3.44
C GLU A 26 6.67 -7.34 4.13
N ARG A 27 5.96 -8.43 4.39
CA ARG A 27 6.61 -9.73 4.65
C ARG A 27 6.87 -10.41 3.32
N ASP A 28 7.79 -11.37 3.28
CA ASP A 28 7.99 -12.25 2.13
C ASP A 28 6.67 -12.99 1.84
N LEU A 29 5.89 -12.46 0.91
CA LEU A 29 4.65 -13.06 0.47
C LEU A 29 4.96 -14.01 -0.65
N ALA A 30 4.35 -15.20 -0.61
CA ALA A 30 4.20 -15.99 -1.81
C ALA A 30 3.33 -15.18 -2.79
N HIS A 31 3.96 -14.41 -3.67
CA HIS A 31 3.28 -13.52 -4.61
C HIS A 31 2.39 -14.35 -5.55
N ALA A 32 1.09 -14.05 -5.55
CA ALA A 32 0.18 -14.40 -6.64
C ALA A 32 -0.59 -13.14 -7.09
N ASP A 33 -1.09 -13.15 -8.33
CA ASP A 33 -1.62 -11.96 -9.00
C ASP A 33 -2.82 -11.29 -8.30
N LEU A 34 -3.62 -12.05 -7.54
CA LEU A 34 -4.80 -11.53 -6.82
C LEU A 34 -4.67 -11.64 -5.29
N LEU A 35 -4.14 -12.76 -4.78
CA LEU A 35 -3.96 -12.99 -3.35
C LEU A 35 -2.51 -13.38 -3.02
N GLY A 36 -1.93 -12.75 -1.99
CA GLY A 36 -0.71 -13.23 -1.32
C GLY A 36 -1.05 -13.78 0.06
N SER A 37 -0.31 -14.75 0.58
CA SER A 37 -0.49 -15.25 1.95
C SER A 37 0.81 -15.18 2.72
N TYR A 38 0.70 -14.86 4.00
CA TYR A 38 1.80 -14.95 4.95
C TYR A 38 2.09 -16.43 5.21
N GLU A 39 3.36 -16.81 5.40
CA GLU A 39 3.74 -18.22 5.61
C GLU A 39 3.05 -18.85 6.83
N ASP A 40 2.76 -18.04 7.85
CA ASP A 40 2.08 -18.45 9.08
C ASP A 40 0.55 -18.29 9.03
N GLU A 41 0.00 -17.93 7.87
CA GLU A 41 -1.44 -17.68 7.64
C GLU A 41 -2.03 -16.56 8.52
N SER A 42 -1.20 -15.73 9.15
CA SER A 42 -1.66 -14.64 10.02
C SER A 42 -2.40 -13.54 9.26
N ALA A 43 -2.12 -13.40 7.97
CA ALA A 43 -2.77 -12.49 7.05
C ALA A 43 -2.75 -13.00 5.61
N VAL A 44 -3.73 -12.54 4.84
CA VAL A 44 -3.83 -12.67 3.38
C VAL A 44 -3.88 -11.27 2.80
N MET A 45 -3.08 -11.02 1.76
CA MET A 45 -3.08 -9.75 1.05
C MET A 45 -3.91 -9.88 -0.23
N VAL A 46 -4.77 -8.89 -0.49
CA VAL A 46 -5.50 -8.72 -1.74
C VAL A 46 -4.79 -7.65 -2.54
N TRP A 47 -4.60 -7.89 -3.84
CA TRP A 47 -3.95 -6.97 -4.78
C TRP A 47 -4.97 -6.33 -5.72
N PRO A 48 -5.49 -5.13 -5.43
CA PRO A 48 -6.35 -4.42 -6.34
C PRO A 48 -5.61 -3.94 -7.59
N GLY A 49 -6.38 -3.69 -8.65
CA GLY A 49 -5.83 -3.14 -9.88
C GLY A 49 -5.46 -1.67 -9.74
N ILE A 50 -6.22 -0.88 -8.97
CA ILE A 50 -5.90 0.53 -8.73
C ILE A 50 -4.76 0.67 -7.72
N HIS A 51 -3.97 1.73 -7.85
CA HIS A 51 -2.95 2.07 -6.86
C HIS A 51 -3.58 2.65 -5.59
N THR A 52 -4.47 3.63 -5.74
CA THR A 52 -5.10 4.35 -4.61
C THR A 52 -6.56 4.63 -4.90
N GLY A 53 -7.42 4.43 -3.91
CA GLY A 53 -8.86 4.74 -4.02
C GLY A 53 -9.69 3.90 -3.08
N THR A 54 -11.02 4.10 -3.10
CA THR A 54 -11.93 3.31 -2.28
C THR A 54 -12.52 2.16 -3.09
N ILE A 55 -12.49 0.95 -2.53
CA ILE A 55 -12.95 -0.26 -3.19
C ILE A 55 -14.16 -0.82 -2.44
N GLU A 56 -15.14 -1.34 -3.20
CA GLU A 56 -16.26 -2.07 -2.63
C GLU A 56 -15.92 -3.55 -2.42
N PHE A 57 -16.08 -4.00 -1.18
CA PHE A 57 -16.04 -5.39 -0.78
C PHE A 57 -17.44 -5.89 -0.44
N THR A 58 -17.71 -7.11 -0.86
CA THR A 58 -18.84 -7.91 -0.39
C THR A 58 -18.31 -9.25 0.12
N TRP A 59 -19.05 -9.91 1.00
CA TRP A 59 -18.64 -11.22 1.49
C TRP A 59 -19.82 -12.08 1.89
N ASP A 60 -19.59 -13.39 1.82
CA ASP A 60 -20.47 -14.42 2.33
C ASP A 60 -19.69 -15.45 3.15
N VAL A 61 -20.20 -15.74 4.35
CA VAL A 61 -19.69 -16.81 5.23
C VAL A 61 -20.57 -18.05 5.09
N HIS A 62 -19.94 -19.18 4.79
CA HIS A 62 -20.54 -20.48 4.51
C HIS A 62 -20.14 -21.53 5.54
N ASP A 63 -21.00 -22.54 5.72
CA ASP A 63 -20.71 -23.69 6.59
C ASP A 63 -19.74 -24.69 5.93
N GLU A 64 -19.69 -24.71 4.60
CA GLU A 64 -18.83 -25.56 3.77
C GLU A 64 -18.37 -24.80 2.52
N GLU A 65 -17.44 -25.38 1.76
CA GLU A 65 -16.94 -24.78 0.52
C GLU A 65 -18.09 -24.52 -0.48
N PRO A 66 -18.30 -23.26 -0.92
CA PRO A 66 -19.33 -22.96 -1.88
C PRO A 66 -18.94 -23.44 -3.30
N PRO A 67 -19.90 -23.75 -4.18
CA PRO A 67 -19.61 -24.12 -5.56
C PRO A 67 -18.81 -23.04 -6.31
N MET A 68 -17.88 -23.48 -7.18
CA MET A 68 -17.10 -22.56 -8.01
C MET A 68 -17.84 -22.25 -9.31
N ASP A 69 -18.40 -21.05 -9.43
CA ASP A 69 -18.92 -20.50 -10.69
C ASP A 69 -18.14 -19.24 -11.10
N ARG A 70 -17.30 -19.37 -12.11
CA ARG A 70 -16.44 -18.27 -12.60
C ARG A 70 -17.16 -17.31 -13.56
N ALA A 71 -18.43 -17.56 -13.89
CA ALA A 71 -19.13 -16.74 -14.85
C ALA A 71 -19.30 -15.29 -14.33
N GLY A 72 -18.71 -14.33 -15.04
CA GLY A 72 -18.83 -12.90 -14.72
C GLY A 72 -17.78 -12.35 -13.75
N TRP A 73 -16.78 -13.14 -13.39
CA TRP A 73 -15.60 -12.72 -12.62
C TRP A 73 -14.37 -12.72 -13.51
N ASP A 74 -13.50 -11.72 -13.34
CA ASP A 74 -12.26 -11.60 -14.12
C ASP A 74 -11.17 -12.48 -13.51
N ASP A 75 -11.03 -12.45 -12.19
CA ASP A 75 -10.05 -13.23 -11.43
C ASP A 75 -10.68 -13.93 -10.23
N VAL A 76 -10.11 -15.09 -9.88
CA VAL A 76 -10.49 -15.88 -8.71
C VAL A 76 -9.25 -16.51 -8.10
N ALA A 77 -9.04 -16.30 -6.81
CA ALA A 77 -7.94 -16.90 -6.06
C ALA A 77 -8.41 -17.36 -4.68
N GLU A 78 -7.68 -18.32 -4.11
CA GLU A 78 -7.95 -18.87 -2.80
C GLU A 78 -6.72 -18.79 -1.90
N ALA A 79 -6.94 -18.57 -0.61
CA ALA A 79 -5.93 -18.53 0.42
C ALA A 79 -6.51 -19.04 1.75
N VAL A 80 -5.65 -19.23 2.76
CA VAL A 80 -6.06 -19.56 4.12
C VAL A 80 -5.63 -18.44 5.06
N VAL A 81 -6.52 -18.06 5.97
CA VAL A 81 -6.25 -17.08 7.04
C VAL A 81 -6.64 -17.65 8.40
N ALA A 82 -5.75 -17.51 9.37
CA ALA A 82 -6.00 -17.88 10.76
C ALA A 82 -6.64 -16.71 11.51
N LEU A 83 -7.83 -16.96 12.09
CA LEU A 83 -8.61 -15.99 12.87
C LEU A 83 -8.79 -16.49 14.31
N PRO A 84 -7.75 -16.42 15.16
CA PRO A 84 -7.85 -16.86 16.55
C PRO A 84 -8.93 -16.10 17.36
N SER A 85 -9.11 -14.80 17.15
CA SER A 85 -10.17 -14.03 17.84
C SER A 85 -11.57 -14.36 17.29
N GLY A 86 -11.62 -14.89 16.06
CA GLY A 86 -12.85 -15.08 15.30
C GLY A 86 -13.34 -13.80 14.63
N GLU A 87 -12.56 -12.71 14.66
CA GLU A 87 -12.89 -11.46 13.98
C GLU A 87 -11.93 -11.26 12.80
N LEU A 88 -12.45 -11.28 11.57
CA LEU A 88 -11.71 -10.92 10.36
C LEU A 88 -11.76 -9.42 10.17
N ALA A 89 -10.60 -8.79 10.05
CA ALA A 89 -10.42 -7.41 9.66
C ALA A 89 -10.06 -7.33 8.18
N VAL A 90 -10.78 -6.48 7.43
CA VAL A 90 -10.37 -6.03 6.09
C VAL A 90 -9.77 -4.64 6.24
N ARG A 91 -8.50 -4.47 5.88
CA ARG A 91 -7.71 -3.27 6.18
C ARG A 91 -7.02 -2.69 4.97
N GLY A 92 -7.19 -1.39 4.78
CA GLY A 92 -6.32 -0.59 3.93
C GLY A 92 -5.04 -0.15 4.65
N PHE A 93 -4.08 0.39 3.91
CA PHE A 93 -2.85 0.97 4.49
C PHE A 93 -3.16 2.13 5.46
N SER A 94 -4.20 2.91 5.16
CA SER A 94 -4.60 4.12 5.91
C SER A 94 -5.64 3.88 7.02
N HIS A 95 -5.68 2.67 7.60
CA HIS A 95 -6.44 2.30 8.80
C HIS A 95 -7.97 2.22 8.67
N ASP A 96 -8.53 2.18 7.44
CA ASP A 96 -9.93 1.78 7.27
C ASP A 96 -10.08 0.30 7.59
N GLU A 97 -10.80 -0.02 8.67
CA GLU A 97 -11.02 -1.38 9.14
C GLU A 97 -12.49 -1.77 9.12
N VAL A 98 -12.77 -2.92 8.53
CA VAL A 98 -14.09 -3.55 8.54
C VAL A 98 -13.98 -4.88 9.28
N LEU A 99 -14.75 -5.02 10.36
CA LEU A 99 -14.75 -6.22 11.20
C LEU A 99 -15.92 -7.14 10.87
N LEU A 100 -15.59 -8.36 10.48
CA LEU A 100 -16.50 -9.47 10.34
C LEU A 100 -16.33 -10.43 11.53
N LYS A 101 -17.39 -10.61 12.32
CA LYS A 101 -17.36 -11.47 13.51
C LYS A 101 -17.90 -12.87 13.21
N HIS A 102 -17.12 -13.88 13.55
CA HIS A 102 -17.47 -15.29 13.45
C HIS A 102 -16.82 -16.11 14.59
N LEU A 103 -16.64 -17.41 14.36
CA LEU A 103 -15.99 -18.32 15.29
C LEU A 103 -14.46 -18.32 15.09
N PRO A 104 -13.68 -18.49 16.17
CA PRO A 104 -12.26 -18.79 16.06
C PRO A 104 -11.97 -19.99 15.16
N GLY A 105 -11.04 -19.83 14.21
CA GLY A 105 -10.76 -20.85 13.22
C GLY A 105 -9.75 -20.43 12.17
N ARG A 106 -9.31 -21.40 11.36
CA ARG A 106 -8.68 -21.17 10.07
C ARG A 106 -9.76 -21.19 9.01
N TYR A 107 -9.77 -20.16 8.18
CA TYR A 107 -10.76 -19.97 7.12
C TYR A 107 -10.07 -20.07 5.78
N ALA A 108 -10.66 -20.83 4.86
CA ALA A 108 -10.39 -20.62 3.47
C ALA A 108 -11.12 -19.36 3.03
N VAL A 109 -10.39 -18.52 2.29
CA VAL A 109 -10.89 -17.29 1.67
C VAL A 109 -10.79 -17.49 0.17
N ARG A 110 -11.93 -17.42 -0.52
CA ARG A 110 -11.95 -17.30 -1.98
C ARG A 110 -12.30 -15.87 -2.33
N CYS A 111 -11.37 -15.20 -2.99
CA CYS A 111 -11.52 -13.84 -3.47
C CYS A 111 -11.88 -13.87 -4.95
N TRP A 112 -12.99 -13.23 -5.29
CA TRP A 112 -13.44 -12.99 -6.64
C TRP A 112 -13.29 -11.52 -6.96
N ALA A 113 -12.70 -11.19 -8.10
CA ALA A 113 -12.52 -9.82 -8.51
C ALA A 113 -13.10 -9.58 -9.91
N ARG A 114 -13.60 -8.38 -10.12
CA ARG A 114 -13.92 -7.85 -11.45
C ARG A 114 -13.47 -6.40 -11.56
N GLY A 115 -13.18 -5.95 -12.77
CA GLY A 115 -12.87 -4.57 -13.10
C GLY A 115 -11.46 -4.11 -12.72
N ARG A 116 -10.57 -5.02 -12.27
CA ARG A 116 -9.19 -4.69 -11.85
C ARG A 116 -8.41 -3.97 -12.95
N ASP A 117 -8.58 -4.40 -14.19
CA ASP A 117 -7.83 -3.84 -15.32
C ASP A 117 -8.43 -2.54 -15.89
N LEU A 118 -9.57 -2.08 -15.38
CA LEU A 118 -10.26 -0.88 -15.92
C LEU A 118 -9.53 0.42 -15.57
N GLU A 119 -8.94 0.46 -14.38
CA GLU A 119 -8.30 1.65 -13.79
C GLU A 119 -6.91 1.26 -13.21
N TYR A 120 -6.23 0.32 -13.87
CA TYR A 120 -4.95 -0.23 -13.40
C TYR A 120 -3.92 0.85 -13.08
N ASP A 121 -3.27 0.75 -11.93
CA ASP A 121 -2.30 1.73 -11.39
C ASP A 121 -2.88 3.15 -11.20
N GLY A 122 -4.20 3.28 -11.31
CA GLY A 122 -4.91 4.54 -11.20
C GLY A 122 -5.05 5.03 -9.76
N SER A 123 -5.22 6.35 -9.63
CA SER A 123 -5.67 7.00 -8.40
C SER A 123 -7.11 7.49 -8.59
N VAL A 124 -8.05 6.91 -7.85
CA VAL A 124 -9.49 7.19 -7.99
C VAL A 124 -9.98 8.07 -6.84
N LEU A 125 -10.50 9.25 -7.19
CA LEU A 125 -11.18 10.17 -6.27
C LEU A 125 -12.64 9.72 -6.05
N GLY A 126 -12.85 8.55 -5.45
CA GLY A 126 -14.17 7.97 -5.25
C GLY A 126 -14.15 6.46 -5.07
N ILE A 127 -15.30 5.83 -5.32
CA ILE A 127 -15.42 4.37 -5.38
C ILE A 127 -14.91 3.92 -6.75
N ALA A 128 -13.90 3.07 -6.75
CA ALA A 128 -13.34 2.47 -7.95
C ALA A 128 -14.34 1.55 -8.65
N GLN A 129 -14.13 1.33 -9.95
CA GLN A 129 -14.98 0.42 -10.72
C GLN A 129 -14.70 -1.06 -10.44
N GLU A 130 -13.57 -1.35 -9.80
CA GLU A 130 -13.26 -2.69 -9.32
C GLU A 130 -14.08 -3.05 -8.07
N THR A 131 -14.49 -4.31 -8.01
CA THR A 131 -15.26 -4.83 -6.87
C THR A 131 -14.79 -6.23 -6.52
N PHE A 132 -14.74 -6.51 -5.22
CA PHE A 132 -14.31 -7.80 -4.69
C PHE A 132 -15.44 -8.49 -3.94
N HIS A 133 -15.51 -9.80 -4.11
CA HIS A 133 -16.37 -10.66 -3.31
C HIS A 133 -15.52 -11.72 -2.59
N LEU A 134 -15.79 -11.91 -1.30
CA LEU A 134 -15.09 -12.89 -0.46
C LEU A 134 -16.05 -14.00 -0.04
N ASP A 135 -15.80 -15.23 -0.48
CA ASP A 135 -16.41 -16.41 0.15
C ASP A 135 -15.50 -16.93 1.26
N LEU A 136 -16.08 -17.16 2.43
CA LEU A 136 -15.38 -17.59 3.63
C LEU A 136 -15.99 -18.87 4.16
N TRP A 137 -15.19 -19.91 4.40
CA TRP A 137 -15.64 -21.11 5.11
C TRP A 137 -14.54 -21.65 6.02
N ILE A 138 -14.96 -22.25 7.13
CA ILE A 138 -14.03 -22.77 8.12
C ILE A 138 -13.42 -24.08 7.61
N VAL A 139 -12.08 -24.14 7.57
CA VAL A 139 -11.34 -25.37 7.24
C VAL A 139 -10.87 -26.10 8.49
N GLU A 140 -10.66 -25.36 9.57
CA GLU A 140 -10.30 -25.91 10.88
C GLU A 140 -10.84 -25.01 12.00
N GLN A 141 -11.61 -25.59 12.92
CA GLN A 141 -12.08 -24.86 14.10
C GLN A 141 -10.97 -24.80 15.15
N LEU A 142 -10.56 -23.59 15.52
CA LEU A 142 -9.57 -23.37 16.57
C LEU A 142 -10.26 -23.30 17.94
N PRO A 143 -9.55 -23.63 19.03
CA PRO A 143 -10.04 -23.35 20.37
C PRO A 143 -10.38 -21.87 20.48
N ARG A 144 -11.48 -21.55 21.19
CA ARG A 144 -11.85 -20.15 21.40
C ARG A 144 -10.66 -19.41 22.03
N TRP A 145 -10.17 -18.38 21.36
CA TRP A 145 -9.10 -17.55 21.92
C TRP A 145 -9.58 -16.95 23.24
N VAL A 146 -8.83 -17.23 24.29
CA VAL A 146 -8.96 -16.57 25.57
C VAL A 146 -7.87 -15.53 25.56
N ALA A 147 -8.26 -14.25 25.46
CA ALA A 147 -7.33 -13.15 25.57
C ALA A 147 -6.39 -13.42 26.75
N PRO A 148 -5.05 -13.36 26.55
CA PRO A 148 -4.15 -13.47 27.68
C PRO A 148 -4.55 -12.42 28.71
N ALA A 149 -4.40 -12.76 29.99
CA ALA A 149 -4.70 -11.80 31.06
C ALA A 149 -3.97 -10.49 30.75
N PRO A 150 -4.63 -9.32 30.92
CA PRO A 150 -3.98 -8.05 30.66
C PRO A 150 -2.66 -8.00 31.43
N LEU A 151 -1.59 -7.64 30.72
CA LEU A 151 -0.26 -7.56 31.30
C LEU A 151 -0.30 -6.67 32.55
N THR A 152 0.36 -7.11 33.60
CA THR A 152 0.58 -6.27 34.77
C THR A 152 1.42 -5.05 34.37
N ARG A 153 1.36 -3.97 35.15
CA ARG A 153 2.19 -2.78 34.89
C ARG A 153 3.69 -3.11 34.76
N ALA A 154 4.18 -4.09 35.53
CA ALA A 154 5.56 -4.54 35.44
C ALA A 154 5.85 -5.25 34.10
N GLU A 155 4.97 -6.13 33.65
CA GLU A 155 5.10 -6.80 32.35
C GLU A 155 4.95 -5.83 31.18
N GLN A 156 4.06 -4.83 31.29
CA GLN A 156 3.95 -3.75 30.29
C GLN A 156 5.24 -2.93 30.23
N THR A 157 5.83 -2.57 31.37
CA THR A 157 7.12 -1.86 31.40
C THR A 157 8.25 -2.70 30.80
N GLU A 158 8.28 -4.00 31.10
CA GLU A 158 9.27 -4.91 30.53
C GLU A 158 9.10 -5.07 29.01
N LEU A 159 7.86 -5.17 28.52
CA LEU A 159 7.55 -5.23 27.10
C LEU A 159 8.01 -3.95 26.39
N MET A 160 7.59 -2.79 26.89
CA MET A 160 8.01 -1.49 26.34
C MET A 160 9.53 -1.33 26.34
N TYR A 161 10.23 -1.80 27.39
CA TYR A 161 11.69 -1.75 27.45
C TYR A 161 12.32 -2.66 26.38
N ARG A 162 11.80 -3.87 26.21
CA ARG A 162 12.28 -4.81 25.19
C ARG A 162 12.08 -4.27 23.78
N GLU A 163 10.89 -3.76 23.47
CA GLU A 163 10.57 -3.14 22.18
C GLU A 163 11.44 -1.91 21.94
N SER A 164 11.63 -1.05 22.95
CA SER A 164 12.53 0.10 22.85
C SER A 164 13.98 -0.31 22.57
N MET A 165 14.48 -1.40 23.17
CA MET A 165 15.81 -1.93 22.89
C MET A 165 15.92 -2.52 21.48
N GLN A 166 14.86 -3.15 20.97
CA GLN A 166 14.81 -3.62 19.58
C GLN A 166 14.81 -2.47 18.59
N MET A 167 14.03 -1.41 18.84
CA MET A 167 14.04 -0.19 18.03
C MET A 167 15.41 0.49 18.04
N ALA A 168 16.07 0.58 19.19
CA ALA A 168 17.41 1.14 19.29
C ALA A 168 18.44 0.31 18.51
N ALA A 169 18.35 -1.01 18.55
CA ALA A 169 19.23 -1.89 17.76
C ALA A 169 18.96 -1.75 16.25
N ALA A 170 17.69 -1.66 15.83
CA ALA A 170 17.32 -1.44 14.45
C ALA A 170 17.80 -0.06 13.95
N GLN A 171 17.71 0.98 14.79
CA GLN A 171 18.25 2.31 14.48
C GLN A 171 19.77 2.27 14.27
N GLU A 172 20.51 1.57 15.15
CA GLU A 172 21.96 1.42 15.03
C GLU A 172 22.35 0.66 13.75
N GLU A 173 21.58 -0.37 13.37
CA GLU A 173 21.75 -1.08 12.10
C GLU A 173 21.49 -0.16 10.89
N TRP A 174 20.42 0.65 10.95
CA TRP A 174 20.11 1.65 9.93
C TRP A 174 21.18 2.74 9.81
N GLU A 175 21.74 3.21 10.93
CA GLU A 175 22.83 4.20 10.91
C GLU A 175 24.13 3.63 10.33
N GLN A 176 24.33 2.31 10.42
CA GLN A 176 25.47 1.61 9.81
C GLN A 176 25.20 1.18 8.37
N TYR A 177 23.95 1.24 7.93
CA TYR A 177 23.57 0.92 6.56
C TYR A 177 24.10 2.00 5.62
N GLU A 178 25.20 1.70 4.93
CA GLU A 178 25.60 2.45 3.76
C GLU A 178 24.67 2.04 2.62
N GLU A 179 23.76 2.95 2.23
CA GLU A 179 22.95 2.77 1.02
C GLU A 179 23.88 2.37 -0.14
N PRO A 180 23.63 1.23 -0.81
CA PRO A 180 24.41 0.87 -1.97
C PRO A 180 24.33 2.02 -2.98
N PRO A 181 25.42 2.33 -3.70
CA PRO A 181 25.41 3.40 -4.68
C PRO A 181 24.24 3.18 -5.64
N ASN A 182 23.32 4.13 -5.66
CA ASN A 182 22.17 4.09 -6.56
C ASN A 182 22.71 4.15 -7.99
N GLU A 183 22.76 3.00 -8.68
CA GLU A 183 23.28 2.89 -10.06
C GLU A 183 22.47 3.73 -11.06
N TYR A 184 21.27 4.17 -10.67
CA TYR A 184 20.38 5.03 -11.46
C TYR A 184 20.46 6.51 -11.06
N ALA A 185 21.08 6.84 -9.92
CA ALA A 185 21.33 8.23 -9.58
C ALA A 185 22.45 8.76 -10.48
N PRO A 186 22.25 9.87 -11.21
CA PRO A 186 23.37 10.54 -11.85
C PRO A 186 24.40 10.88 -10.78
N ALA A 187 25.69 10.75 -11.10
CA ALA A 187 26.76 11.16 -10.20
C ALA A 187 26.46 12.57 -9.67
N GLU A 188 26.71 12.82 -8.39
CA GLU A 188 26.37 14.10 -7.75
C GLU A 188 26.89 15.29 -8.59
N GLY A 189 25.96 16.15 -9.05
CA GLY A 189 26.26 17.29 -9.93
C GLY A 189 26.26 17.00 -11.44
N ALA A 190 26.10 15.75 -11.87
CA ALA A 190 25.99 15.38 -13.28
C ALA A 190 24.60 15.69 -13.82
N GLU A 191 24.54 16.45 -14.92
CA GLU A 191 23.28 16.67 -15.64
C GLU A 191 22.76 15.35 -16.22
N PRO A 192 21.46 15.05 -16.10
CA PRO A 192 20.84 13.91 -16.76
C PRO A 192 21.10 13.92 -18.28
N GLU A 193 21.28 12.73 -18.86
CA GLU A 193 21.40 12.61 -20.32
C GLU A 193 20.08 12.90 -21.03
N HIS A 194 18.95 12.56 -20.38
CA HIS A 194 17.62 12.78 -20.94
C HIS A 194 17.29 14.29 -21.00
N PRO A 195 16.93 14.85 -22.18
CA PRO A 195 16.75 16.29 -22.36
C PRO A 195 15.73 16.93 -21.40
N LEU A 196 14.64 16.22 -21.09
CA LEU A 196 13.60 16.72 -20.18
C LEU A 196 14.06 16.70 -18.72
N LEU A 197 14.72 15.62 -18.27
CA LEU A 197 15.26 15.53 -16.91
C LEU A 197 16.35 16.59 -16.71
N ARG A 198 17.16 16.87 -17.74
CA ARG A 198 18.14 17.95 -17.72
C ARG A 198 17.50 19.33 -17.58
N ALA A 199 16.37 19.56 -18.25
CA ALA A 199 15.65 20.82 -18.17
C ALA A 199 15.08 21.05 -16.75
N VAL A 200 14.46 20.01 -16.17
CA VAL A 200 13.96 20.03 -14.78
C VAL A 200 15.09 20.22 -13.78
N TYR A 201 16.21 19.50 -13.96
CA TYR A 201 17.40 19.64 -13.12
C TYR A 201 17.95 21.08 -13.12
N ARG A 202 18.13 21.67 -14.31
CA ARG A 202 18.60 23.05 -14.43
C ARG A 202 17.66 24.05 -13.77
N LEU A 203 16.36 23.89 -13.98
CA LEU A 203 15.36 24.77 -13.37
C LEU A 203 15.41 24.70 -11.84
N GLY A 204 15.49 23.49 -11.27
CA GLY A 204 15.59 23.36 -9.81
C GLY A 204 16.91 23.89 -9.26
N VAL A 205 18.04 23.68 -9.95
CA VAL A 205 19.32 24.29 -9.58
C VAL A 205 19.27 25.82 -9.63
N GLU A 206 18.73 26.40 -10.71
CA GLU A 206 18.60 27.86 -10.88
C GLU A 206 17.69 28.50 -9.84
N ARG A 207 16.67 27.77 -9.38
CA ARG A 207 15.66 28.26 -8.43
C ARG A 207 15.90 27.83 -6.99
N HIS A 208 16.99 27.11 -6.73
CA HIS A 208 17.27 26.48 -5.44
C HIS A 208 16.09 25.61 -4.93
N LEU A 209 15.41 24.92 -5.84
CA LEU A 209 14.40 23.94 -5.48
C LEU A 209 15.10 22.64 -5.06
N PRO A 210 14.63 21.98 -3.98
CA PRO A 210 15.13 20.66 -3.65
C PRO A 210 14.71 19.68 -4.74
N ILE A 211 15.69 19.04 -5.40
CA ILE A 211 15.45 18.01 -6.41
C ILE A 211 15.87 16.67 -5.78
N SER A 212 14.90 15.80 -5.48
CA SER A 212 15.19 14.41 -5.11
C SER A 212 15.06 13.51 -6.34
N TRP A 213 16.06 12.65 -6.54
CA TRP A 213 16.06 11.63 -7.60
C TRP A 213 15.70 10.28 -6.97
N TRP A 214 14.46 10.15 -6.52
CA TRP A 214 13.93 8.87 -6.05
C TRP A 214 12.94 8.32 -7.09
N PRO A 215 12.97 7.01 -7.40
CA PRO A 215 11.94 6.37 -8.22
C PRO A 215 10.55 6.39 -7.58
N ALA A 216 10.44 6.73 -6.30
CA ALA A 216 9.19 7.02 -5.60
C ALA A 216 9.28 8.41 -4.95
N GLY A 217 8.49 9.35 -5.43
CA GLY A 217 8.55 10.76 -5.03
C GLY A 217 8.23 10.98 -3.55
N GLY A 218 9.17 11.57 -2.84
CA GLY A 218 8.99 12.18 -1.52
C GLY A 218 10.12 13.18 -1.25
N LEU A 219 9.78 14.33 -0.67
CA LEU A 219 10.74 15.32 -0.16
C LEU A 219 10.67 15.29 1.37
N TRP A 220 11.84 15.38 2.01
CA TRP A 220 12.00 15.41 3.46
C TRP A 220 12.63 16.75 3.85
N ASP A 221 12.23 17.33 4.97
CA ASP A 221 12.93 18.47 5.56
C ASP A 221 14.09 18.04 6.49
N ASP A 222 14.86 19.01 6.98
CA ASP A 222 16.01 18.80 7.88
C ASP A 222 15.60 18.17 9.25
N GLU A 223 14.30 18.03 9.54
CA GLU A 223 13.75 17.42 10.75
C GLU A 223 13.17 16.02 10.50
N GLY A 224 13.28 15.48 9.29
CA GLY A 224 12.78 14.13 8.95
C GLY A 224 11.25 14.04 8.92
N VAL A 225 10.57 15.17 8.67
CA VAL A 225 9.12 15.21 8.45
C VAL A 225 8.86 15.13 6.94
N ILE A 226 7.88 14.32 6.54
CA ILE A 226 7.31 14.39 5.18
C ILE A 226 6.60 15.74 5.09
N VAL A 227 7.31 16.74 4.59
CA VAL A 227 6.68 17.93 4.07
C VAL A 227 6.31 17.57 2.65
N GLU A 228 5.06 17.15 2.41
CA GLU A 228 4.53 17.18 1.05
C GLU A 228 4.68 18.64 0.59
N PRO A 229 5.63 18.97 -0.30
CA PRO A 229 5.65 20.30 -0.83
C PRO A 229 4.42 20.36 -1.74
N SER A 230 3.66 21.43 -1.60
CA SER A 230 2.78 21.90 -2.65
C SER A 230 3.62 22.14 -3.92
N GLY A 231 3.78 21.10 -4.75
CA GLY A 231 4.52 21.16 -6.02
C GLY A 231 5.79 20.31 -6.07
N GLY A 232 5.79 19.28 -6.91
CA GLY A 232 6.99 18.54 -7.30
C GLY A 232 6.82 17.81 -8.63
N ALA A 233 7.84 17.85 -9.49
CA ALA A 233 7.85 17.11 -10.76
C ALA A 233 8.43 15.69 -10.55
N HIS A 234 7.76 14.66 -11.06
CA HIS A 234 8.27 13.29 -11.08
C HIS A 234 8.01 12.64 -12.45
N ALA A 235 8.82 11.65 -12.82
CA ALA A 235 8.63 10.87 -14.04
C ALA A 235 7.90 9.56 -13.70
N GLY A 236 6.81 9.27 -14.39
CA GLY A 236 6.11 7.99 -14.29
C GLY A 236 6.88 6.86 -14.96
N ALA A 237 6.48 5.62 -14.69
CA ALA A 237 7.06 4.42 -15.31
C ALA A 237 6.88 4.39 -16.84
N ASP A 238 5.91 5.15 -17.36
CA ASP A 238 5.64 5.38 -18.78
C ASP A 238 6.57 6.43 -19.43
N GLY A 239 7.44 7.07 -18.65
CA GLY A 239 8.31 8.16 -19.08
C GLY A 239 7.61 9.52 -19.20
N ALA A 240 6.33 9.62 -18.81
CA ALA A 240 5.61 10.88 -18.75
C ALA A 240 5.99 11.66 -17.49
N LEU A 241 5.98 13.00 -17.57
CA LEU A 241 6.21 13.87 -16.43
C LEU A 241 4.88 14.21 -15.75
N TYR A 242 4.87 14.20 -14.43
CA TYR A 242 3.72 14.54 -13.59
C TYR A 242 4.14 15.63 -12.60
N TRP A 243 3.22 16.55 -12.30
CA TRP A 243 3.38 17.56 -11.26
C TRP A 243 2.40 17.30 -10.13
N THR A 244 2.89 17.06 -8.91
CA THR A 244 2.05 16.86 -7.73
C THR A 244 1.56 18.21 -7.21
N HIS A 245 0.24 18.42 -7.15
CA HIS A 245 -0.41 19.55 -6.48
C HIS A 245 -1.18 19.07 -5.25
N GLU A 246 -1.66 19.97 -4.40
CA GLU A 246 -2.57 19.65 -3.27
C GLU A 246 -3.85 18.88 -3.71
N ASP A 247 -4.23 18.97 -4.99
CA ASP A 247 -5.40 18.28 -5.55
C ASP A 247 -5.02 16.95 -6.26
N GLY A 248 -3.78 16.49 -6.11
CA GLY A 248 -3.24 15.29 -6.76
C GLY A 248 -2.31 15.56 -7.96
N PRO A 249 -1.74 14.50 -8.55
CA PRO A 249 -0.81 14.59 -9.67
C PRO A 249 -1.51 15.02 -10.96
N ARG A 250 -0.90 15.95 -11.71
CA ARG A 250 -1.37 16.40 -13.02
C ARG A 250 -0.33 16.05 -14.08
N PRO A 251 -0.72 15.44 -15.22
CA PRO A 251 0.21 15.15 -16.30
C PRO A 251 0.75 16.46 -16.87
N VAL A 252 2.06 16.55 -17.01
CA VAL A 252 2.71 17.62 -17.77
C VAL A 252 2.44 17.34 -19.25
N PRO A 253 1.79 18.25 -19.99
CA PRO A 253 1.45 18.02 -21.39
C PRO A 253 2.70 17.66 -22.21
N PRO A 254 2.62 16.67 -23.13
CA PRO A 254 3.74 16.36 -24.01
C PRO A 254 4.04 17.57 -24.89
N GLY A 255 5.26 18.07 -24.80
CA GLY A 255 5.73 19.25 -25.51
C GLY A 255 7.23 19.27 -25.68
N SER A 256 7.73 20.25 -26.42
CA SER A 256 9.14 20.59 -26.42
C SER A 256 9.61 20.93 -25.00
N ALA A 257 10.92 20.81 -24.74
CA ALA A 257 11.48 21.16 -23.43
C ALA A 257 11.15 22.61 -23.02
N GLU A 258 11.01 23.53 -23.98
CA GLU A 258 10.58 24.93 -23.73
C GLU A 258 9.11 25.03 -23.29
N GLU A 259 8.22 24.23 -23.89
CA GLU A 259 6.80 24.19 -23.49
C GLU A 259 6.62 23.56 -22.10
N THR A 260 7.36 22.49 -21.81
CA THR A 260 7.41 21.91 -20.46
C THR A 260 7.97 22.89 -19.44
N LEU A 261 9.05 23.62 -19.76
CA LEU A 261 9.59 24.63 -18.86
C LEU A 261 8.58 25.76 -18.60
N ALA A 262 7.93 26.27 -19.65
CA ALA A 262 6.95 27.34 -19.53
C ALA A 262 5.75 26.91 -18.67
N PHE A 263 5.30 25.66 -18.80
CA PHE A 263 4.24 25.08 -17.98
C PHE A 263 4.66 24.97 -16.51
N LEU A 264 5.87 24.46 -16.24
CA LEU A 264 6.41 24.38 -14.88
C LEU A 264 6.61 25.77 -14.26
N GLU A 265 7.03 26.77 -15.05
CA GLU A 265 7.14 28.16 -14.61
C GLU A 265 5.79 28.82 -14.30
N GLU A 266 4.74 28.46 -15.03
CA GLU A 266 3.38 28.93 -14.77
C GLU A 266 2.85 28.34 -13.46
N LEU A 267 3.05 27.05 -13.24
CA LEU A 267 2.66 26.36 -12.01
C LEU A 267 3.40 26.91 -10.77
N ALA A 268 4.69 27.20 -10.88
CA ALA A 268 5.49 27.75 -9.77
C ALA A 268 5.18 29.22 -9.41
N ARG A 269 4.32 29.91 -10.20
CA ARG A 269 3.86 31.28 -9.90
C ARG A 269 2.52 31.31 -9.17
N GLY A 270 1.81 30.18 -9.11
CA GLY A 270 0.59 29.97 -8.32
C GLY A 270 0.90 29.50 -6.91
#